data_AF-A0A5D9CEV4-F1
#
_entry.id   AF-A0A5D9CEV4-F1
#
_cell.length_a   1.000
_cell.length_b   1.000
_cell.length_c   1.000
_cell.angle_alpha   90.00
_cell.angle_beta   90.00
_cell.angle_gamma   90.00
#
_symmetry.space_group_name_H-M   'P 1'
#
loop_
_entity.id
_entity.type
_entity.pdbx_description
1 polymer ?
#
loop_
_entity_poly.entity_id
_entity_poly.type
_entity_poly.pdbx_seq_one_letter_code
_entity_poly.pdbx_strand_id
1 'polypeptide(L)'
;MGAVRYDFSGETVVVTGGGRGPVDTLINNAGIKPSYRSAEKVPTSEWRAIIDVNLSAVFHCCQLFGAPMLERGRASIIGISSVAGHVGFARSAAFNAAKGGLEPLTRSLRVDAGDTAS
;
A
#
# COMPACT_ATOMS: atom_id res chain seq x y z
N MET A 1 3.34 -12.92 -29.18
CA MET A 1 3.76 -11.55 -28.80
C MET A 1 2.51 -10.79 -28.39
N GLY A 2 2.19 -10.78 -27.09
CA GLY A 2 0.97 -10.14 -26.56
C GLY A 2 1.24 -8.70 -26.17
N ALA A 3 0.48 -7.76 -26.74
CA ALA A 3 0.62 -6.34 -26.49
C ALA A 3 0.37 -5.98 -25.01
N VAL A 4 1.30 -5.23 -24.42
CA VAL A 4 1.11 -4.55 -23.13
C VAL A 4 0.13 -3.39 -23.38
N ARG A 5 -1.06 -3.46 -22.79
CA ARG A 5 -2.02 -2.35 -22.77
C ARG A 5 -1.80 -1.54 -21.50
N TYR A 6 -1.61 -0.24 -21.65
CA TYR A 6 -1.72 0.72 -20.55
C TYR A 6 -3.16 1.22 -20.50
N ASP A 7 -3.84 0.99 -19.38
CA ASP A 7 -5.16 1.57 -19.10
C ASP A 7 -4.96 2.67 -18.05
N PHE A 8 -5.23 3.92 -18.46
CA PHE A 8 -5.24 5.10 -17.60
C PHE A 8 -6.69 5.50 -17.34
N SER A 9 -7.47 4.62 -16.71
CA SER A 9 -8.74 4.95 -16.09
C SER A 9 -8.55 4.89 -14.57
N GLY A 10 -8.99 5.94 -13.86
CA GLY A 10 -8.83 6.08 -12.41
C GLY A 10 -9.66 5.12 -11.56
N GLU A 11 -9.88 3.89 -12.03
CA GLU A 11 -10.55 2.83 -11.29
C GLU A 11 -9.52 1.83 -10.74
N THR A 12 -9.74 1.41 -9.49
CA THR A 12 -8.88 0.41 -8.85
C THR A 12 -9.10 -0.94 -9.53
N VAL A 13 -8.16 -1.36 -10.36
CA VAL A 13 -8.12 -2.70 -10.95
C VAL A 13 -7.56 -3.68 -9.92
N VAL A 14 -8.44 -4.42 -9.23
CA VAL A 14 -8.05 -5.63 -8.47
C VAL A 14 -8.24 -6.83 -9.39
N VAL A 15 -7.19 -7.31 -10.04
CA VAL A 15 -7.20 -8.62 -10.70
C VAL A 15 -6.57 -9.64 -9.77
N THR A 16 -7.40 -10.41 -9.05
CA THR A 16 -6.95 -11.69 -8.49
C THR A 16 -8.03 -12.76 -8.64
N GLY A 17 -7.77 -13.74 -9.52
CA GLY A 17 -8.41 -15.05 -9.51
C GLY A 17 -9.24 -15.43 -10.74
N GLY A 18 -8.74 -16.42 -11.52
CA GLY A 18 -9.48 -17.11 -12.58
C GLY A 18 -8.66 -17.41 -13.84
N GLY A 19 -7.57 -18.17 -13.72
CA GLY A 19 -6.86 -18.73 -14.90
C GLY A 19 -5.67 -17.93 -15.47
N ARG A 20 -5.10 -16.95 -14.75
CA ARG A 20 -4.07 -16.04 -15.28
C ARG A 20 -2.63 -16.25 -14.76
N GLY A 21 -2.37 -17.35 -14.04
CA GLY A 21 -1.03 -17.67 -13.54
C GLY A 21 -0.63 -16.89 -12.27
N PRO A 22 0.65 -17.01 -11.85
CA PRO A 22 1.15 -16.38 -10.63
C PRO A 22 1.14 -14.85 -10.72
N VAL A 23 0.91 -14.17 -9.59
CA VAL A 23 1.00 -12.71 -9.47
C VAL A 23 2.45 -12.29 -9.24
N ASP A 24 3.03 -11.51 -10.14
CA ASP A 24 4.40 -10.99 -10.00
C ASP A 24 4.44 -9.53 -9.51
N THR A 25 3.35 -8.78 -9.69
CA THR A 25 3.26 -7.37 -9.33
C THR A 25 2.03 -7.11 -8.46
N LEU A 26 2.25 -6.45 -7.32
CA LEU A 26 1.20 -5.96 -6.43
C LEU A 26 1.24 -4.43 -6.37
N ILE A 27 0.10 -3.79 -6.65
CA ILE A 27 -0.06 -2.34 -6.51
C ILE A 27 -1.06 -2.05 -5.38
N ASN A 28 -0.55 -1.56 -4.25
CA ASN A 28 -1.35 -1.14 -3.12
C ASN A 28 -1.85 0.30 -3.33
N ASN A 29 -2.93 0.43 -4.08
CA ASN A 29 -3.53 1.73 -4.45
C ASN A 29 -4.66 2.19 -3.52
N ALA A 30 -5.36 1.26 -2.87
CA ALA A 30 -6.53 1.58 -2.06
C ALA A 30 -6.22 2.66 -1.01
N GLY A 31 -7.10 3.65 -0.89
CA GLY A 31 -6.91 4.73 0.06
C GLY A 31 -8.16 5.59 0.29
N ILE A 32 -8.33 6.08 1.51
CA ILE A 32 -9.36 7.05 1.89
C ILE A 32 -8.75 8.37 2.37
N LYS A 33 -9.51 9.45 2.20
CA LYS A 33 -9.14 10.81 2.61
C LYS A 33 -9.70 11.14 4.00
N PRO A 34 -9.05 12.06 4.75
CA PRO A 34 -9.57 12.54 6.02
C PRO A 34 -10.74 13.51 5.82
N SER A 35 -11.53 13.72 6.88
CA SER A 35 -12.58 14.75 6.93
C SER A 35 -12.02 16.17 7.14
N TYR A 36 -10.71 16.34 7.08
CA TYR A 36 -9.98 17.59 7.31
C TYR A 36 -10.31 18.26 8.65
N ARG A 37 -9.99 17.62 9.77
CA ARG A 37 -10.20 18.16 11.13
C ARG A 37 -8.87 18.43 11.84
N SER A 38 -8.84 19.44 12.71
CA SER A 38 -7.72 19.59 13.66
C SER A 38 -7.56 18.31 14.48
N ALA A 39 -6.32 17.97 14.85
CA ALA A 39 -5.98 16.64 15.38
C ALA A 39 -6.78 16.28 16.64
N GLU A 40 -7.02 17.24 17.53
CA GLU A 40 -7.79 17.09 18.76
C GLU A 40 -9.28 16.80 18.53
N LYS A 41 -9.77 16.98 17.29
CA LYS A 41 -11.17 16.75 16.90
C LYS A 41 -11.35 15.53 15.99
N VAL A 42 -10.28 14.78 15.73
CA VAL A 42 -10.35 13.55 14.92
C VAL A 42 -10.93 12.44 15.78
N PRO A 43 -12.11 11.87 15.43
CA PRO A 43 -12.65 10.73 16.15
C PRO A 43 -11.72 9.52 16.02
N THR A 44 -11.62 8.70 17.07
CA THR A 44 -10.83 7.45 17.04
C THR A 44 -11.26 6.52 15.90
N SER A 45 -12.55 6.51 15.55
CA SER A 45 -13.06 5.71 14.42
C SER A 45 -12.51 6.18 13.07
N GLU A 46 -12.42 7.49 12.84
CA GLU A 46 -11.83 8.06 11.61
C GLU A 46 -10.32 7.77 11.57
N TRP A 47 -9.62 7.93 12.69
CA TRP A 47 -8.21 7.56 12.80
C TRP A 47 -7.99 6.10 12.40
N ARG A 48 -8.73 5.17 13.01
CA ARG A 48 -8.62 3.74 12.72
C ARG A 48 -8.92 3.43 11.27
N ALA A 49 -10.05 3.93 10.73
CA ALA A 49 -10.40 3.69 9.34
C ALA A 49 -9.30 4.14 8.36
N ILE A 50 -8.68 5.30 8.61
CA ILE A 50 -7.62 5.82 7.74
C ILE A 50 -6.35 4.98 7.88
N ILE A 51 -5.93 4.61 9.10
CA ILE A 51 -4.77 3.74 9.30
C ILE A 51 -5.01 2.37 8.68
N ASP A 52 -6.17 1.79 8.90
CA ASP A 52 -6.51 0.44 8.46
C ASP A 52 -6.50 0.34 6.93
N VAL A 53 -7.11 1.30 6.23
CA VAL A 53 -7.15 1.28 4.77
C VAL A 53 -5.82 1.72 4.15
N ASN A 54 -5.20 2.80 4.66
CA ASN A 54 -4.06 3.41 3.97
C ASN A 54 -2.71 2.81 4.36
N LEU A 55 -2.63 2.04 5.46
CA LEU A 55 -1.39 1.46 5.96
C LEU A 55 -1.53 -0.04 6.30
N SER A 56 -2.46 -0.42 7.18
CA SER A 56 -2.59 -1.82 7.62
C SER A 56 -2.92 -2.76 6.45
N ALA A 57 -3.82 -2.35 5.56
CA ALA A 57 -4.16 -3.12 4.37
C ALA A 57 -2.94 -3.37 3.46
N VAL A 58 -2.04 -2.39 3.32
CA VAL A 58 -0.80 -2.54 2.55
C VAL A 58 0.06 -3.65 3.13
N PHE A 59 0.26 -3.64 4.45
CA PHE A 59 1.00 -4.69 5.14
C PHE A 59 0.36 -6.07 4.93
N HIS A 60 -0.96 -6.20 5.10
CA HIS A 60 -1.65 -7.48 4.91
C HIS A 60 -1.58 -7.98 3.46
N CYS A 61 -1.68 -7.10 2.47
CA CYS A 61 -1.50 -7.47 1.07
C CYS A 61 -0.06 -7.91 0.81
N CYS A 62 0.95 -7.19 1.33
CA CYS A 62 2.35 -7.62 1.23
C CYS A 62 2.57 -8.99 1.88
N GLN A 63 1.96 -9.27 3.03
CA GLN A 63 2.07 -10.59 3.67
C GLN A 63 1.44 -11.69 2.80
N LEU A 64 0.24 -11.46 2.27
CA LEU A 64 -0.50 -12.45 1.50
C LEU A 64 0.15 -12.76 0.14
N PHE A 65 0.59 -11.72 -0.58
CA PHE A 65 1.17 -11.88 -1.92
C PHE A 65 2.69 -12.04 -1.90
N GLY A 66 3.36 -11.50 -0.89
CA GLY A 66 4.82 -11.48 -0.79
C GLY A 66 5.42 -12.86 -0.61
N ALA A 67 4.88 -13.70 0.29
CA ALA A 67 5.40 -15.04 0.52
C ALA A 67 5.53 -15.88 -0.78
N PRO A 68 4.46 -16.09 -1.57
CA PRO A 68 4.59 -16.85 -2.82
C PRO A 68 5.41 -16.12 -3.90
N MET A 69 5.53 -14.78 -3.86
CA MET A 69 6.42 -14.04 -4.77
C MET A 69 7.89 -14.27 -4.43
N LEU A 70 8.24 -14.29 -3.15
CA LEU A 70 9.60 -14.54 -2.66
C LEU A 70 10.05 -15.98 -2.94
N GLU A 71 9.19 -16.98 -2.72
CA GLU A 71 9.47 -18.38 -3.06
C GLU A 71 9.86 -18.58 -4.53
N ARG A 72 9.28 -17.76 -5.43
CA ARG A 72 9.57 -17.79 -6.87
C ARG A 72 10.75 -16.92 -7.27
N GLY A 73 11.34 -16.16 -6.34
CA GLY A 73 12.38 -15.18 -6.61
C GLY A 73 11.93 -14.03 -7.50
N ARG A 74 10.63 -13.74 -7.57
CA ARG A 74 10.06 -12.71 -8.46
C ARG A 74 8.94 -11.94 -7.77
N ALA A 75 9.24 -10.69 -7.42
CA ALA A 75 8.33 -9.79 -6.73
C ALA A 75 8.50 -8.34 -7.21
N SER A 76 7.41 -7.63 -7.43
CA SER A 76 7.37 -6.18 -7.58
C SER A 76 6.19 -5.62 -6.79
N ILE A 77 6.47 -4.94 -5.68
CA ILE A 77 5.43 -4.38 -4.81
C ILE A 77 5.53 -2.86 -4.83
N ILE A 78 4.41 -2.20 -5.14
CA ILE A 78 4.32 -0.74 -5.27
C ILE A 78 3.25 -0.23 -4.31
N GLY A 79 3.61 0.69 -3.41
CA GLY A 79 2.68 1.38 -2.52
C GLY A 79 2.45 2.83 -2.97
N ILE A 80 1.19 3.28 -2.97
CA ILE A 80 0.85 4.66 -3.33
C ILE A 80 0.89 5.57 -2.11
N SER A 81 1.96 6.37 -2.00
CA SER A 81 2.12 7.38 -0.94
C SER A 81 1.53 8.75 -1.34
N SER A 82 1.87 9.79 -0.60
CA SER A 82 1.50 11.19 -0.84
C SER A 82 2.60 12.11 -0.36
N VAL A 83 2.70 13.32 -0.92
CA VAL A 83 3.51 14.42 -0.36
C VAL A 83 3.18 14.66 1.11
N ALA A 84 1.91 14.46 1.50
CA ALA A 84 1.44 14.54 2.87
C ALA A 84 2.12 13.54 3.85
N GLY A 85 2.73 12.47 3.32
CA GLY A 85 3.53 11.51 4.09
C GLY A 85 4.95 12.00 4.40
N HIS A 86 5.43 13.03 3.71
CA HIS A 86 6.77 13.60 3.92
C HIS A 86 6.72 14.97 4.58
N VAL A 87 5.74 15.80 4.21
CA VAL A 87 5.55 17.14 4.77
C VAL A 87 4.13 17.23 5.32
N GLY A 88 4.02 17.24 6.65
CA GLY A 88 2.73 17.14 7.32
C GLY A 88 1.77 18.27 6.91
N PHE A 89 0.60 17.91 6.41
CA PHE A 89 -0.46 18.88 6.11
C PHE A 89 -1.38 19.08 7.30
N ALA A 90 -1.75 20.35 7.53
CA ALA A 90 -2.72 20.70 8.55
C ALA A 90 -4.03 19.93 8.37
N ARG A 91 -4.67 19.62 9.49
CA ARG A 91 -5.98 18.95 9.54
C ARG A 91 -6.01 17.55 8.89
N SER A 92 -4.85 16.92 8.70
CA SER A 92 -4.73 15.62 7.99
C SER A 92 -3.93 14.59 8.79
N ALA A 93 -3.91 14.69 10.12
CA ALA A 93 -2.99 13.93 10.98
C ALA A 93 -2.97 12.42 10.71
N ALA A 94 -4.14 11.77 10.69
CA ALA A 94 -4.24 10.33 10.42
C ALA A 94 -3.74 9.96 9.01
N PHE A 95 -4.06 10.80 8.02
CA PHE A 95 -3.66 10.57 6.63
C PHE A 95 -2.15 10.74 6.44
N ASN A 96 -1.57 11.79 7.03
CA ASN A 96 -0.13 12.03 7.02
C ASN A 96 0.61 10.87 7.69
N ALA A 97 0.12 10.42 8.86
CA ALA A 97 0.70 9.29 9.57
C ALA A 97 0.66 8.00 8.74
N ALA A 98 -0.49 7.68 8.15
CA ALA A 98 -0.64 6.48 7.32
C ALA A 98 0.28 6.52 6.09
N LYS A 99 0.29 7.63 5.34
CA LYS A 99 1.10 7.76 4.11
C LYS A 99 2.59 7.86 4.43
N GLY A 100 2.97 8.53 5.53
CA GLY A 100 4.35 8.56 6.01
C GLY A 100 4.84 7.19 6.48
N GLY A 101 3.95 6.37 7.05
CA GLY A 101 4.27 5.00 7.50
C GLY A 101 4.61 4.03 6.36
N LEU A 102 4.19 4.30 5.12
CA LEU A 102 4.48 3.43 3.98
C LEU A 102 5.98 3.34 3.66
N GLU A 103 6.74 4.41 3.89
CA GLU A 103 8.17 4.44 3.59
C GLU A 103 9.00 3.53 4.51
N PRO A 104 8.95 3.66 5.86
CA PRO A 104 9.65 2.72 6.74
C PRO A 104 9.12 1.29 6.60
N LEU A 105 7.81 1.10 6.36
CA LEU A 105 7.26 -0.23 6.08
C LEU A 105 7.91 -0.86 4.84
N THR A 106 7.97 -0.13 3.72
CA THR A 106 8.57 -0.63 2.47
C THR A 106 10.04 -0.97 2.66
N ARG A 107 10.78 -0.14 3.42
CA ARG A 107 12.20 -0.41 3.72
C ARG A 107 12.36 -1.67 4.58
N SER A 108 11.52 -1.85 5.61
CA SER A 108 11.53 -3.05 6.45
C SER A 108 11.30 -4.32 5.62
N LEU A 109 10.22 -4.34 4.82
CA LEU A 109 9.89 -5.49 3.99
C LEU A 109 11.00 -5.83 2.99
N ARG A 110 11.72 -4.82 2.48
CA ARG A 110 12.87 -5.05 1.59
C ARG A 110 14.05 -5.69 2.32
N VAL A 111 14.32 -5.29 3.56
CA VAL A 111 15.37 -5.90 4.38
C VAL A 111 14.98 -7.35 4.71
N ASP A 112 13.76 -7.57 5.19
CA ASP A 112 13.24 -8.91 5.52
C ASP A 112 13.33 -9.86 4.32
N ALA A 113 12.95 -9.39 3.12
CA ALA A 113 13.06 -10.15 1.89
C ALA A 113 14.51 -10.48 1.48
N GLY A 114 15.45 -9.60 1.78
CA GLY A 114 16.88 -9.79 1.51
C GLY A 114 17.53 -10.78 2.49
N ASP A 115 17.14 -10.74 3.77
CA ASP A 115 17.64 -11.66 4.79
C ASP A 115 17.17 -13.10 4.53
N THR A 116 15.94 -13.29 4.03
CA THR A 116 15.43 -14.61 3.64
C THR A 116 16.08 -15.22 2.38
N ALA A 117 16.91 -14.47 1.66
CA ALA A 117 17.60 -14.94 0.45
C ALA A 117 19.02 -15.50 0.74
N SER A 118 19.35 -15.76 2.00
CA SER A 118 20.63 -16.34 2.46
C SER A 118 20.57 -17.83 2.76
#